data_AF-A0A2L2YU01-F1
#
_entry.id   AF-A0A2L2YU01-F1
#
_cell.length_a   1.000
_cell.length_b   1.000
_cell.length_c   1.000
_cell.angle_alpha   90.00
_cell.angle_beta   90.00
_cell.angle_gamma   90.00
#
_symmetry.space_group_name_H-M   'P 1'
#
loop_
_entity.id
_entity.type
_entity.pdbx_description
1 polymer ?
#
loop_
_entity_poly.entity_id
_entity_poly.type
_entity_poly.pdbx_seq_one_letter_code
_entity_poly.pdbx_strand_id
1 'polypeptide(L)'
;PKCVYVVPTYEMPERLPVPQNKAELLDRISKKQSRPFHAKVFIHNQYATNHTLWERLPSTNRLRAAYKISNYEFFYEPFYVARANVP
;
A
#
# COMPACT_ATOMS: atom_id res chain seq x y z
N PRO A 1 -10.78 18.80 -10.30
CA PRO A 1 -11.32 17.44 -10.58
C PRO A 1 -11.29 16.63 -9.27
N LYS A 2 -12.34 15.86 -8.96
CA LYS A 2 -12.33 14.97 -7.79
C LYS A 2 -11.56 13.69 -8.17
N CYS A 3 -10.48 13.39 -7.47
CA CYS A 3 -9.64 12.21 -7.71
C CYS A 3 -9.55 11.38 -6.43
N VAL A 4 -9.62 10.07 -6.57
CA VAL A 4 -9.38 9.10 -5.49
C VAL A 4 -8.00 8.48 -5.72
N TYR A 5 -7.25 8.30 -4.65
CA TYR A 5 -5.93 7.69 -4.69
C TYR A 5 -5.98 6.33 -3.98
N VAL A 6 -5.35 5.35 -4.59
CA VAL A 6 -5.11 4.04 -3.96
C VAL A 6 -3.80 4.11 -3.20
N VAL A 7 -3.83 3.68 -1.94
CA VAL A 7 -2.64 3.62 -1.07
C VAL A 7 -2.20 2.17 -0.96
N PRO A 8 -0.91 1.85 -1.17
CA PRO A 8 -0.40 0.52 -0.95
C PRO A 8 -0.35 0.20 0.55
N THR A 9 -1.04 -0.87 0.94
CA THR A 9 -1.16 -1.29 2.34
C THR A 9 -0.52 -2.66 2.55
N TYR A 10 0.19 -2.81 3.66
CA TYR A 10 0.90 -4.01 4.07
C TYR A 10 0.57 -4.36 5.52
N GLU A 11 0.62 -5.65 5.84
CA GLU A 11 0.57 -6.15 7.22
C GLU A 11 1.94 -6.62 7.68
N MET A 12 2.19 -6.48 8.98
CA MET A 12 3.42 -6.92 9.64
C MET A 12 3.16 -7.24 11.12
N PRO A 13 4.02 -8.05 11.78
CA PRO A 13 3.93 -8.29 13.21
C PRO A 13 4.08 -6.99 14.03
N GLU A 14 3.23 -6.78 15.02
CA GLU A 14 3.20 -5.60 15.89
C GLU A 14 4.53 -5.39 16.66
N ARG A 15 5.22 -6.47 17.00
CA ARG A 15 6.52 -6.43 17.70
C ARG A 15 7.68 -5.84 16.89
N LEU A 16 7.51 -5.68 15.58
CA LEU A 16 8.55 -5.12 14.72
C LEU A 16 8.34 -3.60 14.55
N PRO A 17 9.42 -2.81 14.50
CA PRO A 17 9.28 -1.37 14.30
C PRO A 17 8.70 -1.07 12.92
N VAL A 18 7.74 -0.13 12.88
CA VAL A 18 7.09 0.32 11.65
C VAL A 18 8.14 0.93 10.70
N PRO A 19 8.22 0.48 9.43
CA PRO A 19 9.12 1.05 8.44
C PRO A 19 8.87 2.55 8.25
N GLN A 20 9.94 3.34 8.25
CA GLN A 20 9.85 4.80 8.12
C GLN A 20 9.89 5.25 6.65
N ASN A 21 10.27 4.38 5.73
CA ASN A 21 10.36 4.68 4.31
C ASN A 21 10.15 3.42 3.46
N LYS A 22 10.02 3.63 2.15
CA LYS A 22 9.81 2.56 1.17
C LYS A 22 10.94 1.53 1.18
N ALA A 23 12.19 1.95 1.33
CA ALA A 23 13.33 1.03 1.29
C ALA A 23 13.31 0.05 2.47
N GLU A 24 13.03 0.55 3.68
CA GLU A 24 12.84 -0.30 4.86
C GLU A 24 11.65 -1.26 4.71
N LEU A 25 10.54 -0.80 4.15
CA LEU A 25 9.38 -1.66 3.88
C LEU A 25 9.72 -2.78 2.90
N LEU A 26 10.42 -2.47 1.80
CA LEU A 26 10.88 -3.47 0.83
C LEU A 26 11.87 -4.47 1.43
N ASP A 27 12.74 -4.03 2.34
CA ASP A 27 13.61 -4.93 3.11
C ASP A 27 12.79 -5.89 4.01
N ARG A 28 11.72 -5.42 4.64
CA ARG A 28 10.81 -6.30 5.42
C ARG A 28 10.10 -7.32 4.52
N ILE A 29 9.65 -6.90 3.34
CA ILE A 29 9.00 -7.78 2.37
C ILE A 29 9.97 -8.86 1.88
N SER A 30 11.20 -8.50 1.53
CA SER A 30 12.22 -9.45 1.06
C SER A 30 12.57 -10.51 2.13
N LYS A 31 12.53 -10.11 3.41
CA LYS A 31 12.70 -10.99 4.59
C LYS A 31 11.45 -11.76 4.98
N LYS A 32 10.34 -11.65 4.21
CA LYS A 32 9.03 -12.25 4.51
C LYS A 32 8.44 -11.82 5.87
N GLN A 33 8.83 -10.64 6.36
CA GLN A 33 8.35 -10.04 7.60
C GLN A 33 7.13 -9.14 7.40
N SER A 34 6.91 -8.69 6.16
CA SER A 34 5.74 -7.94 5.74
C SER A 34 5.18 -8.53 4.45
N ARG A 35 3.88 -8.35 4.23
CA ARG A 35 3.19 -8.78 3.00
C ARG A 35 2.00 -7.87 2.71
N PRO A 36 1.43 -7.89 1.50
CA PRO A 36 0.20 -7.14 1.22
C PRO A 36 -0.89 -7.43 2.26
N PHE A 37 -1.59 -6.39 2.68
CA PHE A 37 -2.66 -6.51 3.66
C PHE A 37 -3.71 -7.52 3.19
N HIS A 38 -4.20 -8.38 4.08
CA HIS A 38 -5.18 -9.42 3.75
C HIS A 38 -4.71 -10.43 2.67
N ALA A 39 -3.42 -10.53 2.35
CA ALA A 39 -2.92 -11.42 1.29
C ALA A 39 -3.33 -12.90 1.47
N LYS A 40 -3.56 -13.33 2.71
CA LYS A 40 -4.01 -14.69 3.02
C LYS A 40 -5.52 -14.84 3.13
N VAL A 41 -6.22 -13.80 3.58
CA VAL A 41 -7.66 -13.85 3.83
C VAL A 41 -8.43 -13.52 2.56
N PHE A 42 -8.10 -12.41 1.90
CA PHE A 42 -8.76 -11.99 0.68
C PHE A 42 -7.95 -10.95 -0.12
N ILE A 43 -7.03 -11.42 -0.97
CA ILE A 43 -6.15 -10.53 -1.75
C ILE A 43 -6.87 -9.69 -2.82
N HIS A 44 -8.05 -10.12 -3.28
CA HIS A 44 -8.80 -9.41 -4.34
C HIS A 44 -9.13 -7.96 -3.96
N ASN A 45 -9.35 -7.68 -2.67
CA ASN A 45 -9.57 -6.34 -2.14
C ASN A 45 -8.41 -5.37 -2.36
N GLN A 46 -7.25 -5.89 -2.76
CA GLN A 46 -6.00 -5.15 -2.88
C GLN A 46 -5.50 -5.03 -4.32
N TYR A 47 -6.18 -5.61 -5.31
CA TYR A 47 -5.70 -5.62 -6.70
C TYR A 47 -5.60 -4.24 -7.35
N ALA A 48 -6.40 -3.26 -6.92
CA ALA A 48 -6.27 -1.88 -7.40
C ALA A 48 -4.90 -1.29 -7.08
N THR A 49 -4.22 -1.79 -6.04
CA THR A 49 -2.88 -1.34 -5.66
C THR A 49 -1.83 -1.81 -6.65
N ASN A 50 -1.92 -3.04 -7.19
CA ASN A 50 -0.83 -3.68 -7.94
C ASN A 50 0.53 -3.59 -7.20
N HIS A 51 0.63 -4.30 -6.06
CA HIS A 51 1.83 -4.29 -5.19
C HIS A 51 3.12 -4.60 -5.94
N THR A 52 3.12 -5.57 -6.86
CA THR A 52 4.31 -5.92 -7.64
C THR A 52 4.82 -4.76 -8.49
N LEU A 53 3.93 -4.01 -9.15
CA LEU A 53 4.33 -2.82 -9.90
C LEU A 53 4.84 -1.74 -8.94
N TRP A 54 4.08 -1.44 -7.88
CA TRP A 54 4.44 -0.40 -6.92
C TRP A 54 5.82 -0.66 -6.29
N GLU A 55 6.11 -1.88 -5.87
CA GLU A 55 7.37 -2.26 -5.23
C GLU A 55 8.58 -2.02 -6.14
N ARG A 56 8.44 -2.26 -7.44
CA ARG A 56 9.51 -2.09 -8.44
C ARG A 56 9.79 -0.64 -8.81
N LEU A 57 8.87 0.29 -8.51
CA LEU A 57 9.09 1.71 -8.83
C LEU A 57 10.25 2.27 -7.99
N PRO A 58 11.10 3.14 -8.57
CA PRO A 58 12.15 3.80 -7.81
C PRO A 58 11.56 4.70 -6.72
N SER A 59 12.23 4.76 -5.57
CA SER A 59 11.91 5.74 -4.54
C SER A 59 12.11 7.16 -5.07
N THR A 60 11.27 8.08 -4.64
CA THR A 60 11.36 9.49 -5.05
C THR A 60 11.25 10.38 -3.82
N ASN A 61 11.88 11.55 -3.86
CA ASN A 61 11.81 12.55 -2.80
C ASN A 61 10.55 13.45 -2.87
N ARG A 62 9.67 13.23 -3.85
CA ARG A 62 8.45 14.01 -4.05
C ARG A 62 7.23 13.12 -3.91
N LEU A 63 6.24 13.58 -3.15
CA LEU A 63 4.95 12.90 -3.10
C LEU A 63 4.22 13.10 -4.44
N ARG A 64 3.94 12.00 -5.14
CA ARG A 64 3.22 12.00 -6.42
C ARG A 64 2.43 10.71 -6.58
N ALA A 65 1.36 10.76 -7.39
CA ALA A 65 0.71 9.54 -7.85
C ALA A 65 1.71 8.70 -8.66
N ALA A 66 1.80 7.42 -8.33
CA ALA A 66 2.78 6.50 -8.93
C ALA A 66 2.43 6.17 -10.39
N TYR A 67 1.16 5.88 -10.65
CA TYR A 67 0.59 5.60 -11.96
C TYR A 67 -0.92 5.79 -11.91
N LYS A 68 -1.52 5.89 -13.10
CA LYS A 68 -2.98 5.93 -13.25
C LYS A 68 -3.51 4.50 -13.33
N ILE A 69 -4.53 4.21 -12.55
CA ILE A 69 -5.30 2.97 -12.65
C ILE A 69 -6.42 3.22 -13.66
N SER A 70 -6.49 2.40 -14.71
CA SER A 70 -7.51 2.51 -15.77
C SER A 70 -8.72 1.62 -15.55
N ASN A 71 -8.55 0.55 -14.77
CA ASN A 71 -9.54 -0.50 -14.62
C ASN A 71 -10.16 -0.41 -13.22
N TYR A 72 -11.47 -0.65 -13.15
CA TYR A 72 -12.14 -0.85 -11.89
C TYR A 72 -11.85 -2.26 -11.37
N GLU A 73 -11.43 -2.37 -10.12
CA GLU A 73 -11.23 -3.64 -9.43
C GLU A 73 -12.40 -3.89 -8.48
N PHE A 74 -13.18 -4.92 -8.78
CA PHE A 74 -14.32 -5.29 -7.95
C PHE A 74 -13.83 -5.79 -6.58
N PHE A 75 -14.54 -5.42 -5.52
CA PHE A 75 -14.16 -5.62 -4.10
C PHE A 75 -13.00 -4.78 -3.58
N TYR A 76 -12.48 -3.80 -4.33
CA TYR A 76 -11.45 -2.92 -3.77
C TYR A 76 -11.89 -2.29 -2.43
N GLU A 77 -11.04 -2.41 -1.42
CA GLU A 77 -11.26 -1.87 -0.08
C GLU A 77 -10.66 -0.46 0.02
N PRO A 78 -11.48 0.60 0.08
CA PRO A 78 -10.96 1.97 0.16
C PRO A 78 -10.48 2.30 1.57
N PHE A 79 -9.40 3.08 1.65
CA PHE A 79 -8.88 3.60 2.92
C PHE A 79 -9.24 5.08 3.07
N TYR A 80 -9.74 5.44 4.26
CA TYR A 80 -9.83 6.83 4.69
C TYR A 80 -8.59 7.17 5.51
N VAL A 81 -7.79 8.12 5.01
CA VAL A 81 -6.58 8.59 5.70
C VAL A 81 -6.83 9.99 6.23
N ALA A 82 -6.80 10.14 7.55
CA ALA A 82 -7.01 11.40 8.24
C ALA A 82 -6.07 11.55 9.43
N ARG A 83 -6.02 12.76 10.00
CA ARG A 83 -5.36 12.99 11.28
C ARG A 83 -6.15 12.30 12.39
N ALA A 84 -5.46 11.85 13.42
CA ALA A 84 -6.07 11.14 14.55
C ALA A 84 -7.10 11.98 15.34
N ASN A 85 -7.12 13.30 15.15
CA ASN A 85 -8.04 14.22 15.82
C ASN A 85 -9.28 14.57 14.98
N VAL A 86 -9.47 13.93 13.83
CA VAL A 86 -10.70 14.04 13.05
C VAL A 86 -11.71 13.02 13.61
N PRO A 87 -13.01 13.37 13.76
CA PRO A 87 -14.04 12.48 14.29
C PRO A 87 -14.13 11.12 13.59
#